data_AF-A0A831V3K8-F1
#
_entry.id   AF-A0A831V3K8-F1
#
_cell.length_a   1.000
_cell.length_b   1.000
_cell.length_c   1.000
_cell.angle_alpha   90.00
_cell.angle_beta   90.00
_cell.angle_gamma   90.00
#
_symmetry.space_group_name_H-M   'P 1'
#
loop_
_entity.id
_entity.type
_entity.pdbx_description
1 polymer ?
#
loop_
_entity_poly.entity_id
_entity_poly.type
_entity_poly.pdbx_seq_one_letter_code
_entity_poly.pdbx_strand_id
1 'polypeptide(L)'
;MNTESTLWDQRVEPLFDLLDAEQQRIEATLRQLDALRAAIIKRDENALRDLLEQIAGQQPAAQQHEDRRRRLQADLAAAAGCAPEEFNLSRLCTLVSPAKRAALRARQQDLQRDVRRLRGEHRLTTLLLRDCARINQALLRCLLGDVATATYDARGQSDWAVETPVVSLRA
;
A
#
# COMPACT_ATOMS: atom_id res chain seq x y z
N MET A 1 17.42 41.33 -6.72
CA MET A 1 16.84 40.20 -5.97
C MET A 1 15.33 40.31 -6.14
N ASN A 2 14.73 39.36 -6.85
CA ASN A 2 13.35 39.47 -7.35
C ASN A 2 12.34 39.24 -6.22
N THR A 3 11.59 40.28 -5.85
CA THR A 3 10.53 40.26 -4.84
C THR A 3 9.46 39.22 -5.11
N GLU A 4 9.17 38.92 -6.38
CA GLU A 4 8.22 37.87 -6.78
C GLU A 4 8.70 36.46 -6.39
N SER A 5 10.00 36.19 -6.48
CA SER A 5 10.55 34.88 -6.12
C SER A 5 10.44 34.63 -4.61
N THR A 6 10.56 35.68 -3.79
CA THR A 6 10.41 35.61 -2.33
C THR A 6 8.96 35.36 -1.90
N LEU A 7 7.99 35.91 -2.63
CA LEU A 7 6.56 35.67 -2.38
C LEU A 7 6.16 34.24 -2.72
N TRP A 8 6.69 33.69 -3.81
CA TRP A 8 6.51 32.28 -4.14
C TRP A 8 7.17 31.35 -3.11
N ASP A 9 8.36 31.69 -2.62
CA ASP A 9 9.03 30.90 -1.60
C ASP A 9 8.20 30.77 -0.30
N GLN A 10 7.49 31.84 0.12
CA GLN A 10 6.58 31.79 1.28
C GLN A 10 5.31 30.96 1.01
N ARG A 11 4.73 31.07 -0.20
CA ARG A 11 3.52 30.31 -0.58
C ARG A 11 3.77 28.81 -0.72
N VAL A 12 5.02 28.39 -0.90
CA VAL A 12 5.41 26.99 -1.08
C VAL A 12 5.74 26.31 0.25
N GLU A 13 5.89 27.03 1.36
CA GLU A 13 6.14 26.42 2.67
C GLU A 13 5.09 25.35 3.07
N PRO A 14 3.78 25.61 2.91
CA PRO A 14 2.78 24.60 3.25
C PRO A 14 2.80 23.37 2.31
N LEU A 15 3.42 23.48 1.13
CA LEU A 15 3.65 22.34 0.26
C LEU A 15 4.78 21.45 0.81
N PHE A 16 5.82 22.04 1.40
CA PHE A 16 6.89 21.28 2.05
C PHE A 16 6.34 20.44 3.21
N ASP A 17 5.50 21.02 4.07
CA ASP A 17 4.83 20.29 5.16
C ASP A 17 3.99 19.13 4.63
N LEU A 18 3.29 19.34 3.51
CA LEU A 18 2.47 18.29 2.88
C LEU A 18 3.34 17.16 2.31
N LEU A 19 4.45 17.50 1.65
CA LEU A 19 5.38 16.51 1.12
C LEU A 19 6.05 15.68 2.24
N ASP A 20 6.38 16.32 3.36
CA ASP A 20 6.92 15.61 4.54
C ASP A 20 5.87 14.69 5.17
N ALA A 21 4.62 15.14 5.27
CA ALA A 21 3.50 14.31 5.73
C ALA A 21 3.26 13.11 4.81
N GLU A 22 3.36 13.29 3.48
CA GLU A 22 3.27 12.17 2.53
C GLU A 22 4.41 11.17 2.70
N GLN A 23 5.64 11.65 2.89
CA GLN A 23 6.78 10.79 3.13
C GLN A 23 6.61 9.97 4.40
N GLN A 24 6.23 10.60 5.51
CA GLN A 24 5.94 9.92 6.78
C GLN A 24 4.83 8.88 6.64
N ARG A 25 3.79 9.18 5.85
CA ARG A 25 2.70 8.25 5.56
C ARG A 25 3.20 7.03 4.78
N ILE A 26 3.98 7.24 3.72
CA ILE A 26 4.56 6.15 2.93
C ILE A 26 5.46 5.26 3.80
N GLU A 27 6.31 5.86 4.64
CA GLU A 27 7.15 5.12 5.59
C GLU A 27 6.33 4.31 6.59
N ALA A 28 5.25 4.89 7.13
CA ALA A 28 4.34 4.17 8.02
C ALA A 28 3.70 2.97 7.32
N THR A 29 3.22 3.14 6.08
CA THR A 29 2.66 2.05 5.28
C THR A 29 3.70 0.96 4.98
N LEU A 30 4.95 1.34 4.69
CA LEU A 30 6.04 0.37 4.51
C LEU A 30 6.27 -0.46 5.78
N ARG A 31 6.32 0.19 6.95
CA ARG A 31 6.47 -0.52 8.25
C ARG A 31 5.29 -1.44 8.53
N GLN A 32 4.07 -1.03 8.17
CA GLN A 32 2.88 -1.88 8.28
C GLN A 32 2.96 -3.12 7.37
N LEU A 33 3.43 -2.97 6.13
CA LEU A 33 3.63 -4.10 5.22
C LEU A 33 4.70 -5.07 5.75
N ASP A 34 5.78 -4.55 6.33
CA ASP A 34 6.82 -5.36 6.96
C ASP A 34 6.29 -6.12 8.19
N ALA A 35 5.51 -5.44 9.04
CA ALA A 35 4.87 -6.06 10.20
C ALA A 35 3.84 -7.12 9.79
N LEU A 36 3.04 -6.86 8.73
CA LEU A 36 2.10 -7.84 8.18
C LEU A 36 2.83 -9.09 7.70
N ARG A 37 3.92 -8.91 6.94
CA ARG A 37 4.75 -10.02 6.45
C ARG A 37 5.32 -10.84 7.61
N ALA A 38 5.83 -10.18 8.65
CA ALA A 38 6.34 -10.84 9.84
C ALA A 38 5.26 -11.63 10.58
N ALA A 39 4.06 -11.06 10.75
CA ALA A 39 2.92 -11.72 11.39
C ALA A 39 2.48 -12.97 10.61
N ILE A 40 2.41 -12.89 9.27
CA ILE A 40 2.05 -14.04 8.43
C ILE A 40 3.11 -15.15 8.53
N ILE A 41 4.40 -14.80 8.44
CA ILE A 41 5.49 -15.78 8.56
C ILE A 41 5.48 -16.47 9.93
N LYS A 42 5.23 -15.71 11.01
CA LYS A 42 5.17 -16.22 12.39
C LYS A 42 3.83 -16.87 12.74
N ARG A 43 2.83 -16.80 11.86
CA ARG A 43 1.44 -17.23 12.09
C ARG A 43 0.82 -16.58 13.34
N ASP A 44 1.15 -15.31 13.58
CA ASP A 44 0.64 -14.55 14.72
C ASP A 44 -0.70 -13.90 14.35
N GLU A 45 -1.80 -14.59 14.66
CA GLU A 45 -3.16 -14.14 14.35
C GLU A 45 -3.56 -12.88 15.13
N ASN A 46 -3.03 -12.69 16.34
CA ASN A 46 -3.32 -11.50 17.15
C ASN A 46 -2.65 -10.27 16.53
N ALA A 47 -1.37 -10.38 16.18
CA ALA A 47 -0.65 -9.31 15.50
C ALA A 47 -1.30 -8.95 14.15
N LEU A 48 -1.85 -9.93 13.43
CA LEU A 48 -2.56 -9.66 12.17
C LEU A 48 -3.88 -8.89 12.40
N ARG A 49 -4.66 -9.26 13.42
CA ARG A 49 -5.92 -8.57 13.76
C ARG A 49 -5.67 -7.12 14.17
N ASP A 50 -4.71 -6.89 15.05
CA ASP A 50 -4.35 -5.55 15.52
C ASP A 50 -3.91 -4.64 14.35
N LEU A 51 -3.18 -5.22 13.38
CA LEU A 51 -2.71 -4.49 12.20
C LEU A 51 -3.85 -4.14 11.25
N LEU A 52 -4.85 -5.01 11.11
CA LEU A 52 -6.07 -4.73 10.34
C LEU A 52 -6.93 -3.65 10.98
N GLU A 53 -7.07 -3.64 12.31
CA GLU A 53 -7.77 -2.59 13.04
C GLU A 53 -7.07 -1.23 12.90
N GLN A 54 -5.74 -1.21 12.97
CA GLN A 54 -4.95 0.00 12.74
C GLN A 54 -5.13 0.56 11.32
N ILE A 55 -5.16 -0.31 10.29
CA ILE A 55 -5.41 0.11 8.90
C ILE A 55 -6.82 0.66 8.75
N ALA A 56 -7.83 0.02 9.35
CA ALA A 56 -9.21 0.50 9.30
C ALA A 56 -9.37 1.89 9.94
N GLY A 57 -8.67 2.16 11.04
CA GLY A 57 -8.67 3.46 11.72
C GLY A 57 -7.99 4.60 10.94
N GLN A 58 -7.21 4.30 9.91
CA GLN A 58 -6.44 5.31 9.15
C GLN A 58 -7.18 5.90 7.94
N GLN A 59 -8.33 5.36 7.56
CA GLN A 59 -9.13 5.87 6.43
C GLN A 59 -9.55 7.35 6.55
N PRO A 60 -10.06 7.86 7.69
CA PRO A 60 -10.45 9.27 7.80
C PRO A 60 -9.26 10.22 7.67
N ALA A 61 -8.09 9.85 8.19
CA ALA A 61 -6.87 10.63 8.06
C ALA A 61 -6.36 10.70 6.61
N ALA A 62 -6.51 9.60 5.85
CA ALA A 62 -6.16 9.57 4.43
C ALA A 62 -7.06 10.51 3.59
N GLN A 63 -8.35 10.56 3.88
CA GLN A 63 -9.30 11.43 3.19
C GLN A 63 -8.99 12.92 3.48
N GLN A 64 -8.76 13.26 4.76
CA GLN A 64 -8.40 14.62 5.15
C GLN A 64 -7.10 15.09 4.50
N HIS A 65 -6.13 14.20 4.34
CA HIS A 65 -4.87 14.48 3.66
C HIS A 65 -5.06 14.77 2.17
N GLU A 66 -5.87 13.97 1.48
CA GLU A 66 -6.20 14.16 0.08
C GLU A 66 -6.96 15.48 -0.16
N ASP A 67 -7.89 15.83 0.73
CA ASP A 67 -8.60 17.10 0.67
C ASP A 67 -7.65 18.30 0.87
N ARG A 68 -6.71 18.20 1.81
CA ARG A 68 -5.68 19.22 2.03
C ARG A 68 -4.77 19.38 0.81
N ARG A 69 -4.39 18.27 0.17
CA ARG A 69 -3.60 18.26 -1.07
C ARG A 69 -4.33 18.97 -2.21
N ARG A 70 -5.60 18.66 -2.42
CA ARG A 70 -6.42 19.29 -3.47
C ARG A 70 -6.61 20.79 -3.25
N ARG A 71 -6.88 21.20 -2.01
CA ARG A 71 -7.02 22.64 -1.66
C ARG A 71 -5.72 23.40 -1.94
N LEU A 72 -4.59 22.87 -1.46
CA LEU A 72 -3.29 23.50 -1.69
C LEU A 72 -2.94 23.58 -3.18
N GLN A 73 -3.23 22.53 -3.95
CA GLN A 73 -3.03 22.54 -5.39
C GLN A 73 -3.89 23.59 -6.08
N ALA A 74 -5.16 23.73 -5.69
CA ALA A 74 -6.05 24.76 -6.21
C ALA A 74 -5.56 26.18 -5.87
N ASP A 75 -5.13 26.41 -4.63
CA ASP A 75 -4.62 27.71 -4.18
C ASP A 75 -3.36 28.13 -4.93
N LEU A 76 -2.43 27.19 -5.14
CA LEU A 76 -1.19 27.43 -5.89
C LEU A 76 -1.45 27.63 -7.39
N ALA A 77 -2.41 26.89 -7.96
CA ALA A 77 -2.80 27.04 -9.36
C ALA A 77 -3.49 28.38 -9.61
N ALA A 78 -4.41 28.79 -8.74
CA ALA A 78 -5.04 30.10 -8.78
C ALA A 78 -4.02 31.24 -8.67
N ALA A 79 -3.03 31.10 -7.78
CA ALA A 79 -1.92 32.04 -7.65
C ALA A 79 -1.04 32.13 -8.91
N ALA A 80 -0.92 31.02 -9.66
CA ALA A 80 -0.16 30.94 -10.90
C ALA A 80 -1.00 31.29 -12.14
N GLY A 81 -2.29 31.59 -11.98
CA GLY A 81 -3.21 31.85 -13.09
C GLY A 81 -3.46 30.65 -14.00
N CYS A 82 -3.28 29.42 -13.49
CA CYS A 82 -3.42 28.17 -14.24
C CYS A 82 -4.57 27.32 -13.69
N ALA A 83 -5.09 26.40 -14.49
CA ALA A 83 -5.99 25.36 -13.98
C ALA A 83 -5.23 24.43 -13.01
N PRO A 84 -5.90 23.89 -11.96
CA PRO A 84 -5.27 23.01 -10.98
C PRO A 84 -4.65 21.75 -11.60
N GLU A 85 -5.23 21.25 -12.68
CA GLU A 85 -4.74 20.08 -13.43
C GLU A 85 -3.43 20.35 -14.18
N GLU A 86 -3.21 21.60 -14.58
CA GLU A 86 -2.00 22.03 -15.31
C GLU A 86 -0.88 22.51 -14.38
N PHE A 87 -1.17 22.61 -13.07
CA PHE A 87 -0.21 23.02 -12.07
C PHE A 87 0.59 21.82 -11.58
N ASN A 88 1.88 21.80 -11.91
CA ASN A 88 2.78 20.70 -11.56
C ASN A 88 4.04 21.21 -10.84
N LEU A 89 4.71 20.31 -10.11
CA LEU A 89 5.94 20.61 -9.36
C LEU A 89 7.07 21.14 -10.28
N SER A 90 7.07 20.77 -11.56
CA SER A 90 8.04 21.26 -12.55
C SER A 90 7.82 22.73 -12.91
N ARG A 91 6.57 23.17 -13.03
CA ARG A 91 6.18 24.59 -13.18
C ARG A 91 6.50 25.36 -11.91
N LEU A 92 6.18 24.81 -10.74
CA LEU A 92 6.54 25.43 -9.47
C LEU A 92 8.06 25.68 -9.36
N CYS A 93 8.88 24.72 -9.79
CA CYS A 93 10.34 24.88 -9.85
C CYS A 93 10.78 26.10 -10.66
N THR A 94 10.04 26.52 -11.69
CA THR A 94 10.39 27.71 -12.49
C THR A 94 10.07 29.02 -11.78
N LEU A 95 9.16 29.02 -10.80
CA LEU A 95 8.65 30.20 -10.11
C LEU A 95 9.37 30.47 -8.77
N VAL A 96 9.95 29.44 -8.16
CA VAL A 96 10.67 29.54 -6.87
C VAL A 96 12.16 29.84 -7.02
N SER A 97 12.77 30.32 -5.94
CA SER A 97 14.20 30.61 -5.91
C SER A 97 15.06 29.35 -6.15
N PRO A 98 16.32 29.50 -6.59
CA PRO A 98 17.20 28.36 -6.86
C PRO A 98 17.41 27.43 -5.66
N ALA A 99 17.45 27.99 -4.44
CA ALA A 99 17.60 27.22 -3.21
C ALA A 99 16.38 26.35 -2.93
N LYS A 100 15.17 26.93 -3.00
CA LYS A 100 13.90 26.19 -2.80
C LYS A 100 13.64 25.20 -3.93
N ARG A 101 14.05 25.51 -5.16
CA ARG A 101 14.03 24.57 -6.31
C ARG A 101 14.84 23.31 -6.04
N ALA A 102 16.06 23.45 -5.51
CA ALA A 102 16.91 22.30 -5.20
C ALA A 102 16.28 21.42 -4.11
N ALA A 103 15.75 22.03 -3.05
CA ALA A 103 15.06 21.32 -1.97
C ALA A 103 13.81 20.56 -2.48
N LEU A 104 13.01 21.19 -3.34
CA LEU A 104 11.80 20.59 -3.90
C LEU A 104 12.12 19.40 -4.81
N ARG A 105 13.19 19.50 -5.62
CA ARG A 105 13.66 18.37 -6.44
C ARG A 105 14.17 17.20 -5.61
N ALA A 106 14.92 17.47 -4.55
CA ALA A 106 15.42 16.41 -3.66
C ALA A 106 14.25 15.63 -3.05
N ARG A 107 13.27 16.32 -2.46
CA ARG A 107 12.07 15.69 -1.89
C ARG A 107 11.23 14.96 -2.93
N GLN A 108 11.11 15.51 -4.14
CA GLN A 108 10.43 14.82 -5.24
C GLN A 108 11.12 13.49 -5.58
N GLN A 109 12.45 13.45 -5.61
CA GLN A 109 13.21 12.23 -5.86
C GLN A 109 13.05 11.22 -4.72
N ASP A 110 13.12 11.68 -3.47
CA ASP A 110 12.90 10.83 -2.30
C ASP A 110 11.50 10.20 -2.31
N LEU A 111 10.45 11.00 -2.52
CA LEU A 111 9.08 10.50 -2.65
C LEU A 111 8.93 9.51 -3.81
N GLN A 112 9.56 9.77 -4.96
CA GLN A 112 9.52 8.82 -6.08
C GLN A 112 10.20 7.50 -5.74
N ARG A 113 11.33 7.54 -5.02
CA ARG A 113 12.01 6.33 -4.53
C ARG A 113 11.11 5.56 -3.57
N ASP A 114 10.49 6.25 -2.63
CA ASP A 114 9.69 5.62 -1.57
C ASP A 114 8.39 5.03 -2.14
N VAL A 115 7.74 5.71 -3.10
CA VAL A 115 6.59 5.15 -3.84
C VAL A 115 6.97 3.91 -4.64
N ARG A 116 8.14 3.91 -5.30
CA ARG A 116 8.63 2.73 -6.04
C ARG A 116 8.85 1.56 -5.09
N ARG A 117 9.47 1.81 -3.93
CA ARG A 117 9.66 0.80 -2.88
C ARG A 117 8.32 0.27 -2.39
N LEU A 118 7.37 1.15 -2.07
CA LEU A 118 6.03 0.78 -1.62
C LEU A 118 5.30 -0.12 -2.62
N ARG A 119 5.34 0.21 -3.91
CA ARG A 119 4.75 -0.64 -4.96
C ARG A 119 5.41 -2.02 -5.03
N GLY A 120 6.73 -2.08 -4.86
CA GLY A 120 7.47 -3.34 -4.79
C GLY A 120 7.04 -4.19 -3.60
N GLU A 121 7.07 -3.63 -2.40
CA GLU A 121 6.70 -4.34 -1.16
C GLU A 121 5.23 -4.78 -1.17
N HIS A 122 4.32 -3.91 -1.61
CA HIS A 122 2.90 -4.26 -1.72
C HIS A 122 2.69 -5.47 -2.64
N ARG A 123 3.35 -5.48 -3.81
CA ARG A 123 3.27 -6.61 -4.75
C ARG A 123 3.78 -7.91 -4.14
N LEU A 124 4.90 -7.87 -3.40
CA LEU A 124 5.45 -9.04 -2.72
C LEU A 124 4.50 -9.56 -1.65
N THR A 125 3.93 -8.66 -0.85
CA THR A 125 2.96 -9.01 0.19
C THR A 125 1.68 -9.61 -0.39
N THR A 126 1.15 -9.08 -1.50
CA THR A 126 -0.01 -9.66 -2.20
C THR A 126 0.28 -11.06 -2.73
N LEU A 127 1.49 -11.30 -3.26
CA LEU A 127 1.90 -12.64 -3.72
C LEU A 127 1.96 -13.63 -2.57
N LEU A 128 2.58 -13.24 -1.45
CA LEU A 128 2.67 -14.07 -0.25
C LEU A 128 1.29 -14.43 0.30
N LEU A 129 0.38 -13.45 0.40
CA LEU A 129 -1.01 -13.70 0.82
C LEU A 129 -1.74 -14.66 -0.11
N ARG A 130 -1.55 -14.52 -1.43
CA ARG A 130 -2.13 -15.41 -2.43
C ARG A 130 -1.60 -16.84 -2.28
N ASP A 131 -0.31 -17.01 -2.02
CA ASP A 131 0.28 -18.32 -1.79
C ASP A 131 -0.21 -18.95 -0.49
N CYS A 132 -0.32 -18.18 0.60
CA CYS A 132 -0.93 -18.64 1.85
C CYS A 132 -2.37 -19.11 1.63
N ALA A 133 -3.19 -18.33 0.92
CA ALA A 133 -4.56 -18.72 0.60
C ALA A 133 -4.62 -20.00 -0.25
N ARG A 134 -3.75 -20.14 -1.24
CA ARG A 134 -3.66 -21.33 -2.09
C ARG A 134 -3.26 -22.58 -1.31
N ILE A 135 -2.25 -22.47 -0.45
CA ILE A 135 -1.79 -23.58 0.40
C ILE A 135 -2.88 -23.96 1.41
N ASN A 136 -3.52 -22.98 2.03
CA ASN A 136 -4.63 -23.23 2.97
C ASN A 136 -5.78 -23.94 2.27
N GLN A 137 -6.15 -23.53 1.06
CA GLN A 137 -7.17 -24.22 0.26
C GLN A 137 -6.75 -25.65 -0.10
N ALA A 138 -5.49 -25.87 -0.49
CA ALA A 138 -5.00 -27.21 -0.78
C ALA A 138 -5.01 -28.12 0.46
N LEU A 139 -4.58 -27.61 1.61
CA LEU A 139 -4.63 -28.34 2.89
C LEU A 139 -6.06 -28.64 3.32
N LEU A 140 -6.97 -27.67 3.19
CA LEU A 140 -8.38 -27.87 3.48
C LEU A 140 -8.98 -28.93 2.53
N ARG A 141 -8.63 -28.93 1.24
CA ARG A 141 -9.05 -30.00 0.31
C ARG A 141 -8.50 -31.37 0.71
N CYS A 142 -7.24 -31.46 1.15
CA CYS A 142 -6.69 -32.73 1.64
C CYS A 142 -7.35 -33.20 2.94
N LEU A 143 -7.66 -32.29 3.87
CA LEU A 143 -8.26 -32.62 5.17
C LEU A 143 -9.76 -32.92 5.08
N LEU A 144 -10.47 -32.17 4.24
CA LEU A 144 -11.92 -32.29 4.01
C LEU A 144 -12.26 -33.30 2.91
N GLY A 145 -11.26 -33.82 2.20
CA GLY A 145 -11.39 -34.81 1.14
C GLY A 145 -11.86 -34.19 -0.18
N ASP A 146 -10.95 -34.04 -1.14
CA ASP A 146 -11.30 -33.79 -2.55
C ASP A 146 -10.25 -34.38 -3.51
N VAL A 147 -9.92 -35.66 -3.29
CA VAL A 147 -9.27 -36.49 -4.30
C VAL A 147 -10.01 -37.82 -4.31
N ALA A 148 -10.78 -38.08 -5.37
CA ALA A 148 -11.26 -39.42 -5.67
C ALA A 148 -10.03 -40.26 -6.08
N THR A 149 -9.35 -40.82 -5.10
CA THR A 149 -8.23 -41.73 -5.35
C THR A 149 -8.82 -43.07 -5.78
N ALA A 150 -8.70 -43.40 -7.07
CA ALA A 150 -9.11 -44.72 -7.57
C ALA A 150 -8.24 -45.79 -6.92
N THR A 151 -8.74 -46.45 -5.89
CA THR A 151 -8.09 -47.60 -5.30
C THR A 151 -8.49 -48.84 -6.10
N TYR A 152 -7.48 -49.52 -6.66
CA TYR A 152 -7.67 -50.79 -7.35
C TYR A 152 -7.64 -51.90 -6.32
N ASP A 153 -8.69 -52.72 -6.27
CA ASP A 153 -8.66 -53.95 -5.49
C ASP A 153 -7.66 -54.96 -6.13
N ALA A 154 -7.33 -56.04 -5.41
CA ALA A 154 -6.44 -57.08 -5.92
C ALA A 154 -6.99 -57.84 -7.15
N ARG A 155 -8.19 -57.50 -7.63
CA ARG A 155 -8.87 -58.06 -8.81
C ARG A 155 -9.00 -57.04 -9.96
N GLY A 156 -8.45 -55.83 -9.81
CA GLY A 156 -8.45 -54.78 -10.83
C GLY A 156 -9.78 -54.08 -11.03
N GLN A 157 -10.73 -54.20 -10.11
CA GLN A 157 -12.00 -53.46 -10.16
C GLN A 157 -11.83 -52.06 -9.56
N SER A 158 -12.29 -51.04 -10.27
CA SER A 158 -12.27 -49.65 -9.80
C SER A 158 -13.43 -49.42 -8.86
N ASP A 159 -13.15 -49.28 -7.57
CA ASP A 159 -14.15 -48.90 -6.57
C ASP A 159 -14.00 -47.41 -6.25
N TRP A 160 -15.09 -46.65 -6.38
CA TRP A 160 -15.09 -45.20 -6.09
C TRP A 160 -15.27 -45.00 -4.60
N ALA A 161 -14.22 -45.24 -3.82
CA ALA A 161 -14.20 -44.90 -2.42
C ALA A 161 -13.97 -43.39 -2.28
N VAL A 162 -15.02 -42.65 -1.89
CA VAL A 162 -14.85 -41.29 -1.36
C VAL A 162 -14.09 -41.44 -0.06
N GLU A 163 -12.82 -41.01 -0.02
CA GLU A 163 -12.06 -40.96 1.22
C GLU A 163 -12.85 -40.17 2.25
N THR A 164 -13.26 -40.83 3.33
CA THR A 164 -13.88 -40.18 4.48
C THR A 164 -12.93 -39.11 5.00
N PRO A 165 -13.39 -37.85 5.17
CA PRO A 165 -12.56 -36.79 5.72
C PRO A 165 -12.01 -37.21 7.08
N VAL A 166 -10.72 -36.91 7.33
CA VAL A 166 -10.03 -37.25 8.60
C VAL A 166 -10.71 -36.59 9.81
N VAL A 167 -11.51 -35.54 9.59
CA VAL A 167 -12.32 -34.87 10.61
C VAL A 167 -13.76 -34.70 10.12
N SER A 168 -14.71 -35.38 10.78
CA SER A 168 -16.14 -35.15 10.63
C SER A 168 -16.60 -34.05 11.59
N LEU A 169 -16.83 -32.84 11.11
CA LEU A 169 -17.57 -31.82 11.87
C LEU A 169 -19.08 -32.12 11.75
N ARG A 170 -19.58 -33.01 12.61
CA ARG A 170 -21.01 -33.13 12.88
C ARG A 170 -21.39 -32.02 13.87
N ALA A 171 -22.39 -31.22 13.49
CA ALA A 171 -23.08 -30.26 14.34
C ALA A 171 -23.84 -30.95 15.47
#